data_AF-A0A258TCH6-F1
#
_entry.id   AF-A0A258TCH6-F1
#
_cell.length_a   1.000
_cell.length_b   1.000
_cell.length_c   1.000
_cell.angle_alpha   90.00
_cell.angle_beta   90.00
_cell.angle_gamma   90.00
#
_symmetry.space_group_name_H-M   'P 1'
#
loop_
_entity.id
_entity.type
_entity.pdbx_description
1 polymer ?
#
loop_
_entity_poly.entity_id
_entity_poly.type
_entity_poly.pdbx_seq_one_letter_code
_entity_poly.pdbx_strand_id
1 'polypeptide(L)'
;MSYADLQHATADTATYADIWKDAIEDNNRAYLARGDTRYASANAPATEAHFVIWSARKAVVLSILNTATGCTLKEVQASARATIKLCPLRIAIYEGIQVRTLDGGSACFLELAPAAAGAPVDLARTVAYAAYDVATKTVKTGLVIDHQAVDGCSNNIPLGAP
;
A
#
# COMPACT_ATOMS: atom_id res chain seq x y z
N MET A 1 -8.35 -0.22 -4.97
CA MET A 1 -6.94 -0.64 -4.84
C MET A 1 -6.90 -2.14 -4.60
N SER A 2 -5.77 -2.77 -4.89
CA SER A 2 -5.53 -4.19 -4.62
C SER A 2 -4.46 -4.33 -3.54
N TYR A 3 -4.41 -5.48 -2.87
CA TYR A 3 -3.49 -5.74 -1.76
C TYR A 3 -2.67 -7.00 -2.03
N ALA A 4 -1.40 -6.99 -1.61
CA ALA A 4 -0.49 -8.12 -1.71
C ALA A 4 0.13 -8.43 -0.33
N ASP A 5 0.12 -9.71 0.06
CA ASP A 5 0.91 -10.18 1.21
C ASP A 5 2.38 -10.29 0.79
N LEU A 6 3.24 -9.49 1.41
CA LEU A 6 4.68 -9.53 1.19
C LEU A 6 5.42 -10.24 2.32
N GLN A 7 4.71 -10.72 3.35
CA GLN A 7 5.28 -11.59 4.37
C GLN A 7 5.76 -12.90 3.72
N HIS A 8 4.90 -13.50 2.90
CA HIS A 8 5.17 -14.71 2.13
C HIS A 8 5.20 -14.41 0.63
N ALA A 9 6.21 -13.63 0.21
CA ALA A 9 6.31 -13.22 -1.19
C ALA A 9 6.32 -14.43 -2.14
N THR A 10 5.48 -14.35 -3.17
CA THR A 10 5.35 -15.34 -4.25
C THR A 10 5.83 -14.75 -5.57
N ALA A 11 5.83 -15.55 -6.64
CA ALA A 11 6.11 -15.05 -7.99
C ALA A 11 5.14 -13.93 -8.39
N ASP A 12 3.87 -14.01 -7.99
CA ASP A 12 2.84 -13.02 -8.33
C ASP A 12 3.03 -11.68 -7.59
N THR A 13 3.69 -11.70 -6.44
CA THR A 13 3.96 -10.50 -5.63
C THR A 13 5.39 -9.98 -5.77
N ALA A 14 6.22 -10.63 -6.61
CA ALA A 14 7.65 -10.35 -6.73
C ALA A 14 7.93 -8.89 -7.13
N THR A 15 7.15 -8.35 -8.07
CA THR A 15 7.25 -6.95 -8.51
C THR A 15 7.05 -5.97 -7.35
N TYR A 16 6.08 -6.22 -6.47
CA TYR A 16 5.81 -5.34 -5.33
C TYR A 16 6.87 -5.49 -4.24
N ALA A 17 7.36 -6.71 -4.02
CA ALA A 17 8.48 -6.95 -3.11
C ALA A 17 9.76 -6.24 -3.60
N ASP A 18 10.03 -6.22 -4.91
CA ASP A 18 11.21 -5.54 -5.48
C ASP A 18 11.14 -4.02 -5.31
N ILE A 19 9.95 -3.41 -5.50
CA ILE A 19 9.73 -1.97 -5.25
C ILE A 19 10.12 -1.58 -3.81
N TRP A 20 9.97 -2.49 -2.85
CA TRP A 20 10.10 -2.24 -1.42
C TRP A 20 11.21 -3.03 -0.74
N LYS A 21 12.12 -3.63 -1.51
CA LYS A 21 13.12 -4.57 -1.00
C LYS A 21 13.91 -4.02 0.19
N ASP A 22 14.40 -2.80 0.07
CA ASP A 22 15.12 -2.08 1.12
C ASP A 22 14.25 -1.88 2.39
N ALA A 23 13.03 -1.36 2.26
CA ALA A 23 12.15 -1.11 3.39
C ALA A 23 11.71 -2.41 4.10
N ILE A 24 11.55 -3.51 3.34
CA ILE A 24 11.26 -4.84 3.88
C ILE A 24 12.47 -5.37 4.64
N GLU A 25 13.67 -5.28 4.06
CA GLU A 25 14.91 -5.68 4.73
C GLU A 25 15.13 -4.89 6.03
N ASP A 26 14.85 -3.59 6.04
CA ASP A 26 14.93 -2.73 7.21
C ASP A 26 13.94 -3.15 8.31
N ASN A 27 12.69 -3.43 7.93
CA ASN A 27 11.67 -3.96 8.83
C ASN A 27 12.11 -5.31 9.44
N ASN A 28 12.64 -6.23 8.62
CA ASN A 28 13.16 -7.52 9.08
C ASN A 28 14.27 -7.34 10.11
N ARG A 29 15.24 -6.45 9.84
CA ARG A 29 16.33 -6.16 10.78
C ARG A 29 15.82 -5.56 12.10
N ALA A 30 14.78 -4.73 12.06
CA ALA A 30 14.20 -4.16 13.27
C ALA A 30 13.52 -5.21 14.16
N TYR A 31 12.87 -6.22 13.58
CA TYR A 31 12.32 -7.34 14.35
C TYR A 31 13.42 -8.18 15.00
N LEU A 32 14.46 -8.52 14.22
CA LEU A 32 15.62 -9.25 14.74
C LEU A 32 16.33 -8.50 15.87
N ALA A 33 16.50 -7.18 15.74
CA ALA A 33 17.11 -6.34 16.78
C ALA A 33 16.30 -6.31 18.09
N ARG A 34 14.99 -6.55 18.03
CA ARG A 34 14.11 -6.69 19.21
C ARG A 34 14.08 -8.12 19.76
N GLY A 35 14.82 -9.05 19.15
CA GLY A 35 14.82 -10.47 19.51
C GLY A 35 13.60 -11.26 19.02
N ASP A 36 12.78 -10.68 18.13
CA ASP A 36 11.61 -11.36 17.58
C ASP A 36 12.01 -12.20 16.36
N THR A 37 12.18 -13.50 16.59
CA THR A 37 12.63 -14.48 15.59
C THR A 37 11.48 -15.26 14.95
N ARG A 38 10.21 -14.92 15.24
CA ARG A 38 9.03 -15.61 14.68
C ARG A 38 8.96 -15.57 13.15
N TYR A 39 9.63 -14.61 12.54
CA TYR A 39 9.65 -14.38 11.09
C TYR A 39 10.98 -14.78 10.46
N ALA A 40 11.82 -15.60 11.10
CA ALA A 40 13.15 -15.92 10.58
C ALA A 40 13.16 -16.61 9.20
N SER A 41 12.06 -17.26 8.80
CA SER A 41 11.91 -17.96 7.52
C SER A 41 11.10 -17.19 6.47
N ALA A 42 10.71 -15.94 6.76
CA ALA A 42 9.85 -15.11 5.93
C ALA A 42 10.21 -13.63 6.12
N ASN A 43 9.51 -12.71 5.47
CA ASN A 43 9.59 -11.32 5.91
C ASN A 43 8.83 -11.15 7.24
N ALA A 44 9.23 -10.19 8.06
CA ALA A 44 8.38 -9.65 9.11
C ALA A 44 7.09 -9.08 8.47
N PRO A 45 5.98 -8.92 9.24
CA PRO A 45 4.69 -8.53 8.68
C PRO A 45 4.79 -7.34 7.74
N ALA A 46 4.46 -7.58 6.48
CA ALA A 46 4.55 -6.64 5.38
C ALA A 46 3.38 -6.89 4.43
N THR A 47 2.55 -5.89 4.23
CA THR A 47 1.45 -5.92 3.27
C THR A 47 1.53 -4.69 2.40
N GLU A 48 1.27 -4.83 1.12
CA GLU A 48 1.35 -3.74 0.16
C GLU A 48 -0.02 -3.49 -0.47
N ALA A 49 -0.33 -2.24 -0.76
CA ALA A 49 -1.53 -1.85 -1.48
C ALA A 49 -1.18 -1.06 -2.74
N HIS A 50 -1.64 -1.52 -3.90
CA HIS A 50 -1.29 -0.94 -5.19
C HIS A 50 -2.48 -0.49 -6.03
N PHE A 51 -2.15 0.38 -6.98
CA PHE A 51 -2.93 0.68 -8.16
C PHE A 51 -2.00 0.72 -9.38
N VAL A 52 -2.37 -0.01 -10.44
CA VAL A 52 -1.53 -0.12 -11.63
C VAL A 52 -2.21 0.51 -12.84
N ILE A 53 -1.45 1.36 -13.53
CA ILE A 53 -1.84 1.99 -14.78
C ILE A 53 -1.00 1.39 -15.89
N TRP A 54 -1.67 0.83 -16.89
CA TRP A 54 -1.00 0.18 -18.02
C TRP A 54 -1.26 0.96 -19.30
N SER A 55 -0.23 1.04 -20.13
CA SER A 55 -0.31 1.52 -21.51
C SER A 55 0.48 0.57 -22.40
N ALA A 56 0.42 0.77 -23.72
CA ALA A 56 1.17 -0.06 -24.66
C ALA A 56 2.70 -0.02 -24.48
N ARG A 57 3.25 0.98 -23.78
CA ARG A 57 4.72 1.18 -23.63
C ARG A 57 5.20 1.25 -22.19
N LYS A 58 4.30 1.54 -21.25
CA LYS A 58 4.65 1.84 -19.86
C LYS A 58 3.65 1.21 -18.91
N ALA A 59 4.14 0.72 -17.78
CA ALA A 59 3.33 0.41 -16.62
C ALA A 59 3.75 1.31 -15.45
N VAL A 60 2.80 1.89 -14.75
CA VAL A 60 3.04 2.69 -13.55
C VAL A 60 2.34 2.01 -12.38
N VAL A 61 3.11 1.66 -11.36
CA VAL A 61 2.62 1.07 -10.12
C VAL A 61 2.70 2.15 -9.04
N LEU A 62 1.53 2.60 -8.58
CA LEU A 62 1.42 3.29 -7.30
C LEU A 62 1.37 2.22 -6.21
N SER A 63 2.26 2.28 -5.22
CA SER A 63 2.41 1.24 -4.21
C SER A 63 2.57 1.84 -2.82
N ILE A 64 1.82 1.35 -1.84
CA ILE A 64 1.88 1.79 -0.43
C ILE A 64 2.27 0.60 0.43
N LEU A 65 3.35 0.72 1.21
CA LEU A 65 3.84 -0.37 2.05
C LEU A 65 3.39 -0.23 3.49
N ASN A 66 2.68 -1.24 3.99
CA ASN A 66 2.35 -1.40 5.40
C ASN A 66 3.33 -2.34 6.10
N THR A 67 4.19 -1.78 6.94
CA THR A 67 5.07 -2.50 7.87
C THR A 67 4.94 -1.91 9.26
N ALA A 68 5.35 -2.66 10.28
CA ALA A 68 5.29 -2.20 11.67
C ALA A 68 6.26 -1.03 11.95
N THR A 69 7.33 -0.89 11.18
CA THR A 69 8.32 0.19 11.34
C THR A 69 8.11 1.37 10.40
N GLY A 70 7.49 1.15 9.24
CA GLY A 70 7.33 2.17 8.21
C GLY A 70 6.08 3.04 8.41
N CYS A 71 5.05 2.54 9.09
CA CYS A 71 3.77 3.24 9.21
C CYS A 71 3.51 3.80 10.59
N THR A 72 2.72 4.87 10.64
CA THR A 72 2.16 5.44 11.87
C THR A 72 0.65 5.27 11.89
N LEU A 73 0.08 5.07 13.08
CA LEU A 73 -1.37 5.05 13.25
C LEU A 73 -1.92 6.46 13.00
N LYS A 74 -2.87 6.58 12.08
CA LYS A 74 -3.62 7.83 11.86
C LYS A 74 -4.90 7.81 12.68
N GLU A 75 -5.70 6.76 12.55
CA GLU A 75 -7.03 6.68 13.16
C GLU A 75 -7.52 5.24 13.27
N VAL A 76 -8.36 4.97 14.29
CA VAL A 76 -9.09 3.70 14.42
C VAL A 76 -10.59 4.00 14.34
N GLN A 77 -11.25 3.40 13.37
CA GLN A 77 -12.69 3.51 13.14
C GLN A 77 -13.35 2.20 13.59
N ALA A 78 -13.63 2.13 14.90
CA ALA A 78 -14.13 0.90 15.54
C ALA A 78 -15.47 0.42 14.97
N SER A 79 -16.38 1.35 14.62
CA SER A 79 -17.68 1.04 14.00
C SER A 79 -17.53 0.32 12.65
N ALA A 80 -16.52 0.70 11.88
CA ALA A 80 -16.20 0.13 10.57
C ALA A 80 -15.16 -1.01 10.64
N ARG A 81 -14.66 -1.34 11.84
CA ARG A 81 -13.57 -2.31 12.06
C ARG A 81 -12.35 -2.00 11.18
N ALA A 82 -12.07 -0.71 10.99
CA ALA A 82 -11.02 -0.22 10.12
C ALA A 82 -9.92 0.46 10.94
N THR A 83 -8.68 0.16 10.60
CA THR A 83 -7.50 0.88 11.07
C THR A 83 -6.90 1.62 9.90
N ILE A 84 -6.67 2.91 10.09
CA ILE A 84 -6.08 3.78 9.08
C ILE A 84 -4.67 4.11 9.52
N LYS A 85 -3.71 3.81 8.68
CA LYS A 85 -2.30 4.11 8.88
C LYS A 85 -1.82 5.13 7.87
N LEU A 86 -0.83 5.94 8.22
CA LEU A 86 -0.05 6.69 7.25
C LEU A 86 1.22 5.89 6.95
N CYS A 87 1.39 5.51 5.69
CA CYS A 87 2.41 4.57 5.25
C CYS A 87 3.23 5.13 4.08
N PRO A 88 4.50 4.71 3.91
CA PRO A 88 5.33 5.13 2.80
C PRO A 88 4.68 4.78 1.45
N LEU A 89 4.82 5.69 0.50
CA LEU A 89 4.31 5.56 -0.86
C LEU A 89 5.48 5.58 -1.85
N ARG A 90 5.45 4.69 -2.85
CA ARG A 90 6.38 4.69 -3.99
C ARG A 90 5.64 4.61 -5.31
N ILE A 91 6.26 5.16 -6.33
CA ILE A 91 5.80 5.12 -7.72
C ILE A 91 6.86 4.41 -8.54
N ALA A 92 6.57 3.21 -9.03
CA ALA A 92 7.46 2.48 -9.92
C ALA A 92 6.97 2.60 -11.37
N ILE A 93 7.84 3.10 -12.24
CA ILE A 93 7.57 3.28 -13.67
C ILE A 93 8.42 2.28 -14.43
N TYR A 94 7.75 1.37 -15.13
CA TYR A 94 8.34 0.34 -15.98
C TYR A 94 8.20 0.76 -17.45
N GLU A 95 9.33 0.85 -18.15
CA GLU A 95 9.40 1.14 -19.59
C GLU A 95 10.27 0.08 -20.27
N GLY A 96 9.65 -0.94 -20.84
CA GLY A 96 10.35 -2.14 -21.29
C GLY A 96 11.05 -2.83 -20.12
N ILE A 97 12.39 -2.92 -20.17
CA ILE A 97 13.21 -3.50 -19.10
C ILE A 97 13.71 -2.47 -18.07
N GLN A 98 13.48 -1.18 -18.31
CA GLN A 98 13.93 -0.14 -17.40
C GLN A 98 12.87 0.07 -16.31
N VAL A 99 13.33 0.14 -15.07
CA VAL A 99 12.50 0.52 -13.93
C VAL A 99 13.08 1.77 -13.27
N ARG A 100 12.20 2.72 -12.96
CA ARG A 100 12.51 3.86 -12.10
C ARG A 100 11.50 3.90 -10.96
N THR A 101 11.99 3.85 -9.73
CA THR A 101 11.18 3.99 -8.52
C THR A 101 11.37 5.38 -7.94
N LEU A 102 10.26 6.08 -7.71
CA LEU A 102 10.22 7.41 -7.11
C LEU A 102 9.63 7.29 -5.70
N ASP A 103 10.15 8.09 -4.78
CA ASP A 103 9.53 8.31 -3.47
C ASP A 103 8.30 9.20 -3.64
N GLY A 104 7.14 8.70 -3.22
CA GLY A 104 5.86 9.41 -3.25
C GLY A 104 5.48 10.03 -1.91
N GLY A 105 6.36 9.97 -0.90
CA GLY A 105 6.11 10.44 0.45
C GLY A 105 5.28 9.44 1.24
N SER A 106 4.06 9.81 1.64
CA SER A 106 3.19 8.95 2.43
C SER A 106 1.73 9.04 2.01
N ALA A 107 1.01 7.94 2.16
CA ALA A 107 -0.40 7.83 1.84
C ALA A 107 -1.13 7.00 2.90
N CYS A 108 -2.46 7.18 2.99
CA CYS A 108 -3.25 6.38 3.91
C CYS A 108 -3.34 4.92 3.43
N PHE A 109 -3.10 4.00 4.35
CA PHE A 109 -3.29 2.57 4.17
C PHE A 109 -4.47 2.14 5.04
N LEU A 110 -5.41 1.41 4.42
CA LEU A 110 -6.58 0.87 5.10
C LEU A 110 -6.32 -0.60 5.45
N GLU A 111 -6.27 -0.88 6.75
CA GLU A 111 -6.34 -2.24 7.29
C GLU A 111 -7.76 -2.52 7.78
N LEU A 112 -8.33 -3.61 7.28
CA LEU A 112 -9.60 -4.12 7.77
C LEU A 112 -9.31 -5.21 8.78
N ALA A 113 -9.94 -5.14 9.96
CA ALA A 113 -9.87 -6.25 10.89
C ALA A 113 -10.45 -7.51 10.21
N PRO A 114 -9.87 -8.69 10.46
CA PRO A 114 -10.44 -9.94 9.97
C PRO A 114 -11.92 -10.00 10.34
N ALA A 115 -12.74 -10.47 9.40
CA ALA A 115 -14.12 -10.82 9.69
C ALA A 115 -14.15 -11.74 10.93
N ALA A 116 -14.68 -11.27 12.06
CA ALA A 116 -15.03 -12.17 13.15
C ALA A 116 -15.91 -13.28 12.55
N ALA A 117 -15.62 -14.54 12.88
CA ALA A 117 -16.22 -15.72 12.24
C ALA A 117 -17.71 -15.51 11.91
N GLY A 118 -18.00 -15.29 10.62
CA GLY A 118 -19.37 -15.16 10.08
C GLY A 118 -19.86 -13.76 9.69
N ALA A 119 -19.12 -12.66 9.95
CA ALA A 119 -19.55 -11.32 9.53
C ALA A 119 -18.63 -10.77 8.41
N PRO A 120 -19.05 -10.76 7.14
CA PRO A 120 -18.23 -10.21 6.06
C PRO A 120 -17.93 -8.74 6.31
N VAL A 121 -16.71 -8.31 5.99
CA VAL A 121 -16.40 -6.88 5.97
C VAL A 121 -17.23 -6.25 4.84
N ASP A 122 -18.03 -5.23 5.17
CA ASP A 122 -18.84 -4.53 4.19
C ASP A 122 -17.95 -3.63 3.32
N LEU A 123 -17.41 -4.20 2.26
CA LEU A 123 -16.59 -3.49 1.27
C LEU A 123 -17.38 -2.39 0.54
N ALA A 124 -18.72 -2.39 0.60
CA ALA A 124 -19.52 -1.29 0.06
C ALA A 124 -19.52 -0.06 0.99
N ARG A 125 -19.14 -0.22 2.26
CA ARG A 125 -19.01 0.88 3.23
C ARG A 125 -17.59 1.34 3.42
N THR A 126 -16.61 0.44 3.31
CA THR A 126 -15.20 0.75 3.60
C THR A 126 -14.28 0.31 2.47
N VAL A 127 -13.65 1.28 1.81
CA VAL A 127 -12.82 1.03 0.62
C VAL A 127 -11.66 2.00 0.50
N ALA A 128 -10.51 1.49 0.06
CA ALA A 128 -9.42 2.27 -0.50
C ALA A 128 -9.57 2.36 -2.04
N TYR A 129 -9.67 3.57 -2.56
CA TYR A 129 -9.83 3.81 -4.00
C TYR A 129 -8.60 4.50 -4.58
N ALA A 130 -8.39 4.24 -5.87
CA ALA A 130 -7.44 4.95 -6.69
C ALA A 130 -8.04 5.10 -8.10
N ALA A 131 -7.81 6.25 -8.72
CA ALA A 131 -8.27 6.55 -10.07
C ALA A 131 -7.22 7.38 -10.80
N TYR A 132 -7.00 7.10 -12.08
CA TYR A 132 -6.08 7.85 -12.92
C TYR A 132 -6.85 8.84 -13.81
N ASP A 133 -6.51 10.11 -13.70
CA ASP A 133 -6.98 11.16 -14.60
C ASP A 133 -5.99 11.29 -15.76
N VAL A 134 -6.46 10.94 -16.97
CA VAL A 134 -5.67 10.96 -18.20
C VAL A 134 -5.30 12.39 -18.62
N ALA A 135 -6.21 13.35 -18.43
CA ALA A 135 -6.02 14.72 -18.88
C ALA A 135 -4.94 15.44 -18.06
N THR A 136 -4.97 15.24 -16.74
CA THR A 136 -4.03 15.87 -15.81
C THR A 136 -2.84 14.97 -15.43
N LYS A 137 -2.82 13.73 -15.93
CA LYS A 137 -1.82 12.70 -15.61
C LYS A 137 -1.59 12.54 -14.11
N THR A 138 -2.68 12.49 -13.35
CA THR A 138 -2.66 12.49 -11.89
C THR A 138 -3.40 11.27 -11.36
N VAL A 139 -2.84 10.60 -10.35
CA VAL A 139 -3.54 9.55 -9.61
C VAL A 139 -4.23 10.17 -8.40
N LYS A 140 -5.54 10.02 -8.32
CA LYS A 140 -6.32 10.35 -7.14
C LYS A 140 -6.43 9.11 -6.28
N THR A 141 -6.04 9.20 -5.02
CA THR A 141 -6.25 8.14 -4.04
C THR A 141 -7.08 8.65 -2.89
N GLY A 142 -7.80 7.76 -2.21
CA GLY A 142 -8.47 8.09 -0.98
C GLY A 142 -9.07 6.90 -0.28
N LEU A 143 -9.57 7.14 0.92
CA LEU A 143 -10.34 6.19 1.70
C LEU A 143 -11.76 6.70 1.86
N VAL A 144 -12.72 5.80 1.73
CA VAL A 144 -14.13 6.04 2.07
C VAL A 144 -14.52 5.04 3.15
N ILE A 145 -15.08 5.53 4.25
CA ILE A 145 -15.60 4.74 5.36
C ILE A 145 -17.01 5.24 5.67
N ASP A 146 -17.98 4.33 5.75
CA ASP A 146 -19.40 4.64 5.94
C ASP A 146 -19.91 5.75 4.98
N HIS A 147 -19.50 5.63 3.71
CA HIS A 147 -19.81 6.59 2.63
C HIS A 147 -19.27 8.01 2.83
N GLN A 148 -18.36 8.21 3.78
CA GLN A 148 -17.67 9.47 4.01
C GLN A 148 -16.21 9.36 3.61
N ALA A 149 -15.70 10.38 2.91
CA ALA A 149 -14.28 10.48 2.64
C ALA A 149 -13.53 10.71 3.96
N VAL A 150 -12.46 9.95 4.19
CA VAL A 150 -11.63 10.14 5.38
C VAL A 150 -10.75 11.38 5.19
N ASP A 151 -10.83 12.30 6.15
CA ASP A 151 -10.08 13.55 6.10
C ASP A 151 -8.56 13.32 6.15
N GLY A 152 -7.83 14.06 5.32
CA GLY A 152 -6.38 13.93 5.15
C GLY A 152 -5.92 12.60 4.52
N CYS A 153 -6.82 11.79 3.96
CA CYS A 153 -6.45 10.58 3.20
C CYS A 153 -6.61 10.71 1.69
N SER A 154 -7.18 11.83 1.22
CA SER A 154 -7.33 12.09 -0.21
C SER A 154 -6.09 12.77 -0.78
N ASN A 155 -5.43 12.16 -1.76
CA ASN A 155 -4.21 12.68 -2.38
C ASN A 155 -4.36 12.77 -3.90
N ASN A 156 -3.75 13.79 -4.49
CA ASN A 156 -3.56 13.94 -5.92
C ASN A 156 -2.06 13.81 -6.21
N ILE A 157 -1.68 12.72 -6.86
CA ILE A 157 -0.28 12.35 -7.10
C ILE A 157 0.02 12.55 -8.58
N PRO A 158 0.75 13.62 -8.96
CA PRO A 158 1.09 13.86 -10.35
C PRO A 158 2.09 12.78 -10.84
N LEU A 159 1.81 12.20 -12.01
CA LEU A 159 2.70 11.28 -12.72
C LEU A 159 3.49 11.98 -13.85
N GLY A 160 3.16 13.25 -14.14
CA GLY A 160 3.94 14.12 -15.01
C GLY A 160 5.30 14.43 -14.41
N ALA A 161 6.35 14.42 -15.24
CA ALA A 161 7.73 14.52 -14.80
C ALA A 161 8.06 15.88 -14.15
N PRO A 162 9.14 16.00 -13.35
CA PRO A 162 9.94 17.22 -13.42
C PRO A 162 10.50 17.40 -14.84
#